data_AF-A0A3M1CZQ5-F1
#
_entry.id   AF-A0A3M1CZQ5-F1
#
_cell.length_a   1.000
_cell.length_b   1.000
_cell.length_c   1.000
_cell.angle_alpha   90.00
_cell.angle_beta   90.00
_cell.angle_gamma   90.00
#
_symmetry.space_group_name_H-M   'P 1'
#
loop_
_entity.id
_entity.type
_entity.pdbx_description
1 polymer ?
#
loop_
_entity_poly.entity_id
_entity_poly.type
_entity_poly.pdbx_seq_one_letter_code
_entity_poly.pdbx_strand_id
1 'polypeptide(L)'
;MTREDSTPQPAHATILVMTVGGSPEGQAVSLRAHCPRQAFFIVSKKSRDNIKAILEQAGLPSLPHELVLTDDPSDLARCFEACNRALDMAEGVSGDLIADPTGGTKLMSAALALACADRGATMSYVSGERDKGGLGTVQSGTETVLHSAHPFDLIARAAKQRLVTEFNAYRFESAALICRDLKRQSSARTGHVFGGLLKLCEGYAEWERFNHHVARQKLASGLNHFERYQTDLGAHGERLRPLLASVRENVAYLDTLSSPSHLYSLDRAVDLCANAHRRIEEDKYDDAVARLYRALEMIAQARFVERFGDQLDTETHSPTSRFPLRLFSETTRKRFFPDK
;
A
#
# COMPACT_ATOMS: atom_id res chain seq x y z
N MET A 1 33.29 20.96 -19.93
CA MET A 1 33.57 19.59 -19.42
C MET A 1 34.19 19.75 -18.05
N THR A 2 33.34 19.91 -17.03
CA THR A 2 33.72 20.03 -15.63
C THR A 2 32.70 19.18 -14.90
N ARG A 3 33.17 18.05 -14.34
CA ARG A 3 32.38 17.15 -13.51
C ARG A 3 32.04 17.91 -12.24
N GLU A 4 30.75 18.17 -12.03
CA GLU A 4 30.24 18.58 -10.72
C GLU A 4 30.41 17.40 -9.76
N ASP A 5 31.11 17.67 -8.66
CA ASP A 5 31.17 16.83 -7.47
C ASP A 5 29.76 16.50 -7.00
N SER A 6 29.38 15.24 -7.14
CA SER A 6 28.25 14.68 -6.42
C SER A 6 28.62 14.62 -4.94
N THR A 7 28.20 15.61 -4.15
CA THR A 7 28.17 15.53 -2.69
C THR A 7 27.49 14.22 -2.26
N PRO A 8 28.13 13.37 -1.46
CA PRO A 8 27.48 12.17 -0.93
C PRO A 8 26.30 12.59 -0.06
N GLN A 9 25.12 12.03 -0.33
CA GLN A 9 23.98 12.09 0.60
C GLN A 9 24.46 11.62 1.99
N PRO A 10 24.01 12.25 3.09
CA PRO A 10 24.37 11.80 4.43
C PRO A 10 23.95 10.33 4.56
N ALA A 11 24.89 9.47 4.93
CA ALA A 11 24.60 8.07 5.24
C ALA A 11 23.49 8.06 6.30
N HIS A 12 22.33 7.51 5.96
CA HIS A 12 21.23 7.36 6.90
C HIS A 12 21.74 6.57 8.11
N ALA A 13 21.53 7.11 9.32
CA ALA A 13 22.03 6.48 10.53
C ALA A 13 21.32 5.14 10.75
N THR A 14 22.06 4.04 10.79
CA THR A 14 21.48 2.70 11.01
C THR A 14 21.22 2.47 12.50
N ILE A 15 20.07 1.86 12.83
CA ILE A 15 19.73 1.35 14.15
C ILE A 15 19.68 -0.17 14.07
N LEU A 16 20.42 -0.86 14.93
CA LEU A 16 20.50 -2.33 14.89
C LEU A 16 19.74 -2.95 16.07
N VAL A 17 18.79 -3.83 15.80
CA VAL A 17 18.14 -4.68 16.80
C VAL A 17 18.63 -6.10 16.62
N MET A 18 19.27 -6.71 17.60
CA MET A 18 19.88 -8.03 17.39
C MET A 18 19.73 -9.00 18.56
N THR A 19 19.54 -10.27 18.23
CA THR A 19 19.52 -11.35 19.23
C THR A 19 20.92 -11.82 19.59
N VAL A 20 21.16 -12.09 20.88
CA VAL A 20 22.50 -12.41 21.40
C VAL A 20 22.57 -13.82 21.98
N GLY A 21 23.56 -14.58 21.49
CA GLY A 21 23.76 -15.99 21.82
C GLY A 21 25.08 -16.24 22.54
N GLY A 22 25.54 -17.49 22.50
CA GLY A 22 26.76 -17.94 23.20
C GLY A 22 28.07 -17.61 22.48
N SER A 23 28.05 -17.41 21.17
CA SER A 23 29.22 -17.05 20.36
C SER A 23 29.08 -15.59 19.91
N PRO A 24 30.13 -14.74 20.06
CA PRO A 24 30.12 -13.31 19.74
C PRO A 24 30.48 -12.96 18.28
N GLU A 25 31.07 -13.89 17.53
CA GLU A 25 31.74 -13.61 16.25
C GLU A 25 30.76 -13.11 15.18
N GLY A 26 29.62 -13.79 15.01
CA GLY A 26 28.62 -13.41 14.01
C GLY A 26 27.98 -12.05 14.29
N GLN A 27 27.75 -11.73 15.56
CA GLN A 27 27.20 -10.45 15.99
C GLN A 27 28.22 -9.31 15.80
N ALA A 28 29.51 -9.58 16.08
CA ALA A 28 30.57 -8.62 15.84
C ALA A 28 30.72 -8.28 14.35
N VAL A 29 30.57 -9.28 13.47
CA VAL A 29 30.55 -9.07 12.01
C VAL A 29 29.36 -8.20 11.60
N SER A 30 28.16 -8.48 12.12
CA SER A 30 26.96 -7.69 11.83
C SER A 30 27.12 -6.22 12.23
N LEU A 31 27.64 -5.96 13.43
CA LEU A 31 27.90 -4.61 13.92
C LEU A 31 28.89 -3.85 13.03
N ARG A 32 29.97 -4.50 12.58
CA ARG A 32 30.96 -3.88 11.67
C ARG A 32 30.39 -3.59 10.29
N ALA A 33 29.54 -4.48 9.78
CA ALA A 33 29.00 -4.33 8.44
C ALA A 33 27.94 -3.22 8.36
N HIS A 34 27.13 -3.07 9.41
CA HIS A 34 26.03 -2.10 9.45
C HIS A 34 26.42 -0.76 10.08
N CYS A 35 27.55 -0.69 10.80
CA CYS A 35 28.04 0.51 11.49
C CYS A 35 26.92 1.31 12.20
N PRO A 36 26.14 0.68 13.10
CA PRO A 36 24.96 1.33 13.65
C PRO A 36 25.34 2.51 14.55
N ARG A 37 24.45 3.50 14.60
CA ARG A 37 24.52 4.60 15.57
C ARG A 37 24.12 4.16 16.97
N GLN A 38 23.20 3.21 17.05
CA GLN A 38 22.69 2.66 18.30
C GLN A 38 22.28 1.19 18.09
N ALA A 39 22.51 0.36 19.11
CA ALA A 39 22.12 -1.05 19.10
C ALA A 39 21.14 -1.38 20.23
N PHE A 40 20.21 -2.29 19.97
CA PHE A 40 19.30 -2.87 20.94
C PHE A 40 19.54 -4.38 20.98
N PHE A 41 20.12 -4.86 22.08
CA PHE A 41 20.49 -6.26 22.21
C PHE A 41 19.42 -7.04 22.96
N ILE A 42 18.85 -8.04 22.30
CA ILE A 42 17.90 -8.97 22.89
C ILE A 42 18.71 -10.12 23.51
N VAL A 43 18.77 -10.16 24.84
CA VAL A 43 19.66 -11.04 25.61
C VAL A 43 18.86 -11.95 26.53
N SER A 44 19.41 -13.14 26.81
CA SER A 44 19.01 -13.93 27.97
C SER A 44 19.88 -13.56 29.17
N LYS A 45 19.52 -14.02 30.38
CA LYS A 45 20.39 -13.86 31.57
C LYS A 45 21.82 -14.38 31.34
N LYS A 46 21.97 -15.46 30.57
CA LYS A 46 23.27 -16.08 30.27
C LYS A 46 24.07 -15.36 29.18
N SER A 47 23.40 -14.77 28.19
CA SER A 47 24.07 -14.12 27.06
C SER A 47 24.33 -12.63 27.26
N ARG A 48 23.84 -12.05 28.36
CA ARG A 48 24.11 -10.65 28.74
C ARG A 48 25.59 -10.34 28.86
N ASP A 49 26.38 -11.27 29.40
CA ASP A 49 27.81 -11.03 29.65
C ASP A 49 28.64 -11.02 28.36
N ASN A 50 28.08 -11.52 27.25
CA ASN A 50 28.76 -11.57 25.96
C ASN A 50 28.80 -10.23 25.22
N ILE A 51 27.99 -9.24 25.64
CA ILE A 51 27.89 -7.93 24.96
C ILE A 51 29.24 -7.23 24.89
N LYS A 52 30.01 -7.23 25.98
CA LYS A 52 31.32 -6.58 26.03
C LYS A 52 32.26 -7.19 24.99
N ALA A 53 32.34 -8.52 24.94
CA ALA A 53 33.16 -9.23 23.96
C ALA A 53 32.72 -8.95 22.52
N ILE A 54 31.40 -8.91 22.25
CA ILE A 54 30.85 -8.58 20.93
C ILE A 54 31.29 -7.17 20.49
N LEU A 55 31.16 -6.17 21.36
CA LEU A 55 31.54 -4.78 21.06
C LEU A 55 33.05 -4.62 20.86
N GLU A 56 33.86 -5.28 21.68
CA GLU A 56 35.32 -5.29 21.55
C GLU A 56 35.78 -5.94 20.24
N GLN A 57 35.22 -7.12 19.89
CA GLN A 57 35.51 -7.79 18.62
C GLN A 57 35.04 -6.98 17.40
N ALA A 58 33.95 -6.23 17.54
CA ALA A 58 33.47 -5.33 16.50
C ALA A 58 34.33 -4.06 16.35
N GLY A 59 35.23 -3.76 17.30
CA GLY A 59 35.97 -2.51 17.34
C GLY A 59 35.10 -1.30 17.69
N LEU A 60 33.96 -1.53 18.36
CA LEU A 60 32.96 -0.51 18.71
C LEU A 60 32.65 -0.48 20.22
N PRO A 61 33.67 -0.34 21.11
CA PRO A 61 33.47 -0.44 22.56
C PRO A 61 32.55 0.64 23.16
N SER A 62 32.41 1.78 22.47
CA SER A 62 31.61 2.92 22.92
C SER A 62 30.26 3.05 22.20
N LEU A 63 29.82 2.01 21.47
CA LEU A 63 28.54 2.04 20.78
C LEU A 63 27.38 2.23 21.78
N PRO A 64 26.55 3.27 21.64
CA PRO A 64 25.34 3.43 22.44
C PRO A 64 24.44 2.20 22.26
N HIS A 65 24.03 1.60 23.37
CA HIS A 65 23.18 0.42 23.31
C HIS A 65 22.26 0.26 24.50
N GLU A 66 21.15 -0.45 24.26
CA GLU A 66 20.22 -0.87 25.30
C GLU A 66 20.09 -2.40 25.32
N LEU A 67 19.79 -2.95 26.49
CA LEU A 67 19.63 -4.38 26.69
C LEU A 67 18.16 -4.69 26.95
N VAL A 68 17.58 -5.58 26.16
CA VAL A 68 16.23 -6.07 26.34
C VAL A 68 16.29 -7.54 26.75
N LEU A 69 15.89 -7.81 27.98
CA LEU A 69 15.93 -9.17 28.53
C LEU A 69 14.74 -9.98 28.00
N THR A 70 15.02 -11.21 27.54
CA THR A 70 14.03 -12.30 27.48
C THR A 70 14.14 -13.15 28.74
N ASP A 71 13.02 -13.33 29.43
CA ASP A 71 12.97 -14.08 30.69
C ASP A 71 13.19 -15.58 30.48
N ASP A 72 12.77 -16.08 29.32
CA ASP A 72 12.94 -17.47 28.90
C ASP A 72 13.31 -17.55 27.41
N PRO A 73 14.58 -17.84 27.07
CA PRO A 73 15.03 -18.01 25.68
C PRO A 73 14.54 -19.32 25.05
N SER A 74 13.82 -20.17 25.79
CA SER A 74 13.17 -21.40 25.33
C SER A 74 11.65 -21.26 25.14
N ASP A 75 11.08 -20.09 25.44
CA ASP A 75 9.67 -19.77 25.21
C ASP A 75 9.55 -18.76 24.05
N LEU A 76 8.86 -19.16 22.97
CA LEU A 76 8.67 -18.34 21.78
C LEU A 76 7.90 -17.05 22.10
N ALA A 77 6.86 -17.11 22.93
CA ALA A 77 6.01 -15.96 23.25
C ALA A 77 6.80 -14.92 24.07
N ARG A 78 7.60 -15.38 25.06
CA ARG A 78 8.47 -14.49 25.83
C ARG A 78 9.55 -13.85 24.97
N CYS A 79 10.15 -14.62 24.06
CA CYS A 79 11.08 -14.08 23.09
C CYS A 79 10.41 -13.03 22.18
N PHE A 80 9.18 -13.30 21.70
CA PHE A 80 8.43 -12.39 20.85
C PHE A 80 8.06 -11.08 21.56
N GLU A 81 7.62 -11.14 22.81
CA GLU A 81 7.40 -9.97 23.67
C GLU A 81 8.68 -9.12 23.81
N ALA A 82 9.83 -9.76 24.05
CA ALA A 82 11.11 -9.07 24.15
C ALA A 82 11.55 -8.43 22.81
N CYS A 83 11.36 -9.14 21.69
CA CYS A 83 11.66 -8.60 20.36
C CYS A 83 10.79 -7.37 20.06
N ASN A 84 9.50 -7.42 20.38
CA ASN A 84 8.60 -6.28 20.19
C ASN A 84 9.01 -5.07 21.03
N ARG A 85 9.36 -5.26 22.31
CA ARG A 85 9.89 -4.16 23.13
C ARG A 85 11.15 -3.53 22.53
N ALA A 86 12.09 -4.36 22.06
CA ALA A 86 13.32 -3.87 21.45
C ALA A 86 13.05 -3.06 20.17
N LEU A 87 12.14 -3.55 19.33
CA LEU A 87 11.70 -2.85 18.12
C LEU A 87 10.96 -1.54 18.45
N ASP A 88 10.08 -1.51 19.47
CA ASP A 88 9.37 -0.30 19.90
C ASP A 88 10.35 0.80 20.36
N MET A 89 11.39 0.40 21.11
CA MET A 89 12.45 1.30 21.56
C MET A 89 13.27 1.82 20.37
N ALA A 90 13.60 0.93 19.42
CA ALA A 90 14.37 1.28 18.24
C ALA A 90 13.60 2.20 17.27
N GLU A 91 12.30 2.02 17.10
CA GLU A 91 11.42 2.90 16.31
C GLU A 91 11.33 4.32 16.89
N GLY A 92 11.54 4.47 18.20
CA GLY A 92 11.67 5.77 18.86
C GLY A 92 12.95 6.53 18.51
N VAL A 93 13.91 5.89 17.81
CA VAL A 93 15.18 6.49 17.42
C VAL A 93 15.17 6.80 15.92
N SER A 94 15.56 8.03 15.57
CA SER A 94 15.72 8.41 14.15
C SER A 94 16.85 7.61 13.50
N GLY A 95 16.49 6.76 12.54
CA GLY A 95 17.43 6.00 11.72
C GLY A 95 16.77 4.84 10.98
N ASP A 96 17.53 4.18 10.10
CA ASP A 96 17.06 3.00 9.38
C ASP A 96 17.21 1.77 10.28
N LEU A 97 16.08 1.15 10.64
CA LEU A 97 16.06 -0.01 11.53
C LEU A 97 16.39 -1.29 10.76
N ILE A 98 17.41 -2.00 11.24
CA ILE A 98 17.81 -3.33 10.76
C ILE A 98 17.75 -4.32 11.92
N ALA A 99 17.08 -5.44 11.71
CA ALA A 99 17.02 -6.53 12.65
C ALA A 99 17.99 -7.66 12.27
N ASP A 100 18.76 -8.17 13.24
CA ASP A 100 19.73 -9.24 13.05
C ASP A 100 19.42 -10.46 13.95
N PRO A 101 18.96 -11.58 13.36
CA PRO A 101 18.64 -12.79 14.09
C PRO A 101 19.82 -13.79 14.17
N THR A 102 21.05 -13.39 13.81
CA THR A 102 22.25 -14.26 13.69
C THR A 102 22.60 -14.93 15.02
N GLY A 103 22.41 -14.22 16.13
CA GLY A 103 22.67 -14.73 17.48
C GLY A 103 21.43 -15.26 18.19
N GLY A 104 21.65 -15.80 19.40
CA GLY A 104 20.58 -16.27 20.28
C GLY A 104 20.18 -17.73 20.05
N THR A 105 19.12 -18.15 20.72
CA THR A 105 18.52 -19.48 20.46
C THR A 105 17.69 -19.43 19.18
N LYS A 106 17.38 -20.60 18.62
CA LYS A 106 16.47 -20.70 17.47
C LYS A 106 15.13 -20.01 17.71
N LEU A 107 14.63 -20.05 18.96
CA LEU A 107 13.37 -19.40 19.32
C LEU A 107 13.50 -17.88 19.42
N MET A 108 14.64 -17.35 19.87
CA MET A 108 14.93 -15.92 19.79
C MET A 108 15.00 -15.43 18.35
N SER A 109 15.75 -16.13 17.49
CA SER A 109 15.84 -15.80 16.06
C SER A 109 14.48 -15.89 15.36
N ALA A 110 13.69 -16.93 15.64
CA ALA A 110 12.34 -17.08 15.10
C ALA A 110 11.38 -16.00 15.59
N ALA A 111 11.44 -15.64 16.88
CA ALA A 111 10.64 -14.56 17.45
C ALA A 111 10.95 -13.21 16.81
N LEU A 112 12.24 -12.88 16.62
CA LEU A 112 12.64 -11.65 15.96
C LEU A 112 12.16 -11.64 14.51
N ALA A 113 12.29 -12.76 13.79
CA ALA A 113 11.78 -12.87 12.43
C ALA A 113 10.27 -12.68 12.33
N LEU A 114 9.49 -13.26 13.25
CA LEU A 114 8.04 -13.06 13.33
C LEU A 114 7.70 -11.59 13.63
N ALA A 115 8.40 -10.96 14.57
CA ALA A 115 8.16 -9.57 14.95
C ALA A 115 8.48 -8.61 13.78
N CYS A 116 9.59 -8.83 13.09
CA CYS A 116 9.94 -8.07 11.88
C CYS A 116 8.92 -8.27 10.77
N ALA A 117 8.39 -9.49 10.61
CA ALA A 117 7.40 -9.78 9.60
C ALA A 117 6.05 -9.11 9.88
N ASP A 118 5.65 -8.98 11.15
CA ASP A 118 4.44 -8.26 11.55
C ASP A 118 4.58 -6.73 11.35
N ARG A 119 5.77 -6.20 11.66
CA ARG A 119 6.02 -4.74 11.68
C ARG A 119 6.54 -4.18 10.37
N GLY A 120 6.99 -5.02 9.45
CA GLY A 120 7.67 -4.56 8.25
C GLY A 120 9.09 -4.06 8.51
N ALA A 121 9.78 -4.63 9.50
CA ALA A 121 11.19 -4.32 9.73
C ALA A 121 12.08 -5.09 8.76
N THR A 122 13.16 -4.45 8.30
CA THR A 122 14.16 -5.10 7.46
C THR A 122 15.00 -6.05 8.31
N MET A 123 15.21 -7.27 7.82
CA MET A 123 16.15 -8.20 8.44
C MET A 123 17.42 -8.32 7.62
N SER A 124 18.54 -8.39 8.32
CA SER A 124 19.85 -8.76 7.77
C SER A 124 20.41 -9.89 8.62
N TYR A 125 21.04 -10.89 8.01
CA TYR A 125 21.72 -11.94 8.76
C TYR A 125 23.12 -12.17 8.22
N VAL A 126 24.00 -12.63 9.09
CA VAL A 126 25.35 -13.02 8.72
C VAL A 126 25.37 -14.51 8.44
N SER A 127 26.03 -14.91 7.35
CA SER A 127 26.30 -16.31 7.02
C SER A 127 27.76 -16.44 6.62
N GLY A 128 28.34 -17.63 6.79
CA GLY A 128 29.69 -17.92 6.34
C GLY A 128 29.83 -19.40 5.95
N GLU A 129 30.99 -19.78 5.43
CA GLU A 129 31.26 -21.17 5.12
C GLU A 129 31.24 -21.98 6.41
N ARG A 130 30.50 -23.08 6.41
CA ARG A 130 30.39 -23.95 7.59
C ARG A 130 31.40 -25.09 7.52
N ASP A 131 31.99 -25.44 8.65
CA ASP A 131 32.78 -26.66 8.76
C ASP A 131 31.93 -27.92 8.49
N LYS A 132 32.59 -29.08 8.37
CA LYS A 132 31.96 -30.38 8.08
C LYS A 132 31.09 -30.38 6.81
N GLY A 133 31.61 -29.79 5.73
CA GLY A 133 30.94 -29.81 4.42
C GLY A 133 29.61 -29.05 4.40
N GLY A 134 29.48 -27.96 5.19
CA GLY A 134 28.29 -27.11 5.20
C GLY A 134 27.33 -27.33 6.37
N LEU A 135 27.55 -28.36 7.21
CA LEU A 135 26.62 -28.77 8.27
C LEU A 135 27.03 -28.32 9.68
N GLY A 136 28.27 -27.91 9.89
CA GLY A 136 28.75 -27.53 11.20
C GLY A 136 28.74 -26.03 11.47
N THR A 137 29.67 -25.58 12.32
CA THR A 137 29.79 -24.18 12.74
C THR A 137 30.38 -23.32 11.63
N VAL A 138 29.99 -22.05 11.58
CA VAL A 138 30.57 -21.11 10.62
C VAL A 138 32.07 -20.96 10.94
N GLN A 139 32.92 -21.12 9.92
CA GLN A 139 34.35 -20.95 10.05
C GLN A 139 34.67 -19.46 10.23
N SER A 140 35.34 -19.13 11.34
CA SER A 140 35.76 -17.76 11.63
C SER A 140 36.60 -17.19 10.48
N GLY A 141 36.23 -16.00 10.01
CA GLY A 141 36.86 -15.30 8.89
C GLY A 141 36.17 -15.46 7.54
N THR A 142 35.10 -16.27 7.45
CA THR A 142 34.31 -16.47 6.22
C THR A 142 32.95 -15.78 6.25
N GLU A 143 32.66 -15.03 7.33
CA GLU A 143 31.38 -14.38 7.53
C GLU A 143 31.18 -13.23 6.53
N THR A 144 30.09 -13.30 5.79
CA THR A 144 29.60 -12.25 4.90
C THR A 144 28.17 -11.89 5.29
N VAL A 145 27.83 -10.60 5.26
CA VAL A 145 26.43 -10.19 5.41
C VAL A 145 25.69 -10.70 4.19
N LEU A 146 24.82 -11.69 4.41
CA LEU A 146 24.07 -12.34 3.36
C LEU A 146 22.61 -11.93 3.51
N HIS A 147 22.17 -11.14 2.52
CA HIS A 147 20.79 -10.82 2.21
C HIS A 147 20.02 -9.96 3.23
N SER A 148 19.65 -8.75 2.80
CA SER A 148 18.53 -8.04 3.39
C SER A 148 17.22 -8.68 2.90
N ALA A 149 16.46 -9.30 3.79
CA ALA A 149 15.11 -9.74 3.49
C ALA A 149 14.11 -8.79 4.15
N HIS A 150 12.96 -8.58 3.49
CA HIS A 150 11.82 -7.89 4.08
C HIS A 150 10.76 -8.94 4.40
N PRO A 151 10.72 -9.51 5.62
CA PRO A 151 9.89 -10.69 5.90
C PRO A 151 8.40 -10.45 5.64
N PHE A 152 7.93 -9.22 5.82
CA PHE A 152 6.57 -8.81 5.47
C PHE A 152 6.20 -9.12 4.02
N ASP A 153 7.12 -8.89 3.07
CA ASP A 153 6.85 -9.11 1.64
C ASP A 153 6.52 -10.59 1.36
N LEU A 154 7.09 -11.50 2.16
CA LEU A 154 6.89 -12.95 2.10
C LEU A 154 5.55 -13.38 2.73
N ILE A 155 5.15 -12.79 3.85
CA ILE A 155 4.00 -13.24 4.65
C ILE A 155 2.71 -12.44 4.46
N ALA A 156 2.74 -11.31 3.74
CA ALA A 156 1.58 -10.45 3.52
C ALA A 156 0.42 -11.06 2.68
N ARG A 157 0.38 -12.39 2.51
CA ARG A 157 -0.65 -13.13 1.76
C ARG A 157 -2.06 -12.83 2.25
N ALA A 158 -2.29 -12.87 3.56
CA ALA A 158 -3.63 -12.63 4.12
C ALA A 158 -4.12 -11.20 3.85
N ALA A 159 -3.24 -10.20 4.03
CA ALA A 159 -3.56 -8.80 3.73
C ALA A 159 -3.79 -8.58 2.23
N LYS A 160 -2.98 -9.18 1.35
CA LYS A 160 -3.18 -9.18 -0.11
C LYS A 160 -4.52 -9.81 -0.50
N GLN A 161 -4.91 -10.91 0.14
CA GLN A 161 -6.20 -11.56 -0.12
C GLN A 161 -7.37 -10.69 0.32
N ARG A 162 -7.28 -10.04 1.50
CA ARG A 162 -8.29 -9.07 1.95
C ARG A 162 -8.41 -7.89 0.98
N LEU A 163 -7.29 -7.36 0.49
CA LEU A 163 -7.30 -6.31 -0.53
C LEU A 163 -8.09 -6.73 -1.78
N VAL A 164 -7.83 -7.93 -2.30
CA VAL A 164 -8.55 -8.46 -3.47
C VAL A 164 -10.04 -8.62 -3.17
N THR A 165 -10.39 -9.17 -2.00
CA THR A 165 -11.79 -9.33 -1.58
C THR A 165 -12.52 -8.00 -1.49
N GLU A 166 -11.95 -6.99 -0.81
CA GLU A 166 -12.57 -5.67 -0.67
C GLU A 166 -12.67 -4.95 -2.01
N PHE A 167 -11.63 -5.01 -2.85
CA PHE A 167 -11.65 -4.38 -4.17
C PHE A 167 -12.72 -4.99 -5.09
N ASN A 168 -12.80 -6.33 -5.14
CA ASN A 168 -13.77 -7.03 -5.98
C ASN A 168 -15.21 -6.87 -5.47
N ALA A 169 -15.40 -6.60 -4.18
CA ALA A 169 -16.70 -6.27 -3.59
C ALA A 169 -17.06 -4.78 -3.69
N TYR A 170 -16.34 -4.00 -4.52
CA TYR A 170 -16.54 -2.56 -4.71
C TYR A 170 -16.34 -1.69 -3.46
N ARG A 171 -15.70 -2.25 -2.41
CA ARG A 171 -15.40 -1.55 -1.15
C ARG A 171 -14.05 -0.84 -1.24
N PHE A 172 -13.96 0.10 -2.18
CA PHE A 172 -12.70 0.73 -2.56
C PHE A 172 -12.05 1.54 -1.43
N GLU A 173 -12.83 2.11 -0.51
CA GLU A 173 -12.30 2.81 0.67
C GLU A 173 -11.58 1.85 1.62
N SER A 174 -12.17 0.70 1.91
CA SER A 174 -11.54 -0.37 2.70
C SER A 174 -10.27 -0.87 2.01
N ALA A 175 -10.32 -1.12 0.70
CA ALA A 175 -9.17 -1.52 -0.11
C ALA A 175 -8.03 -0.48 -0.06
N ALA A 176 -8.37 0.81 -0.07
CA ALA A 176 -7.40 1.90 0.07
C ALA A 176 -6.71 1.88 1.44
N LEU A 177 -7.45 1.67 2.54
CA LEU A 177 -6.85 1.54 3.88
C LEU A 177 -5.85 0.38 3.94
N ILE A 178 -6.23 -0.78 3.40
CA ILE A 178 -5.34 -1.95 3.34
C ILE A 178 -4.09 -1.66 2.50
N CYS A 179 -4.23 -1.00 1.34
CA CYS A 179 -3.07 -0.59 0.53
C CYS A 179 -2.14 0.37 1.28
N ARG A 180 -2.68 1.27 2.10
CA ARG A 180 -1.90 2.23 2.89
C ARG A 180 -1.05 1.50 3.94
N ASP A 181 -1.62 0.53 4.64
CA ASP A 181 -0.91 -0.28 5.62
C ASP A 181 0.14 -1.17 4.95
N LEU A 182 -0.23 -1.88 3.89
CA LEU A 182 0.68 -2.70 3.11
C LEU A 182 1.86 -1.88 2.58
N LYS A 183 1.61 -0.67 2.06
CA LYS A 183 2.67 0.23 1.60
C LYS A 183 3.64 0.60 2.73
N ARG A 184 3.15 0.90 3.93
CA ARG A 184 3.97 1.30 5.08
C ARG A 184 4.88 0.16 5.56
N GLN A 185 4.35 -1.07 5.55
CA GLN A 185 5.02 -2.26 6.10
C GLN A 185 5.86 -3.03 5.06
N SER A 186 5.82 -2.64 3.79
CA SER A 186 6.54 -3.34 2.72
C SER A 186 7.91 -2.73 2.46
N SER A 187 8.77 -3.51 1.79
CA SER A 187 9.99 -2.94 1.19
C SER A 187 9.66 -1.79 0.23
N ALA A 188 10.63 -0.93 -0.08
CA ALA A 188 10.42 0.18 -1.03
C ALA A 188 9.80 -0.30 -2.37
N ARG A 189 10.34 -1.39 -2.93
CA ARG A 189 9.87 -2.01 -4.16
C ARG A 189 8.39 -2.42 -4.08
N THR A 190 8.03 -3.19 -3.07
CA THR A 190 6.66 -3.66 -2.86
C THR A 190 5.73 -2.50 -2.44
N GLY A 191 6.26 -1.51 -1.74
CA GLY A 191 5.60 -0.26 -1.39
C GLY A 191 5.19 0.57 -2.61
N HIS A 192 5.98 0.57 -3.70
CA HIS A 192 5.58 1.20 -4.96
C HIS A 192 4.36 0.52 -5.59
N VAL A 193 4.25 -0.82 -5.51
CA VAL A 193 3.06 -1.55 -5.97
C VAL A 193 1.82 -1.06 -5.22
N PHE A 194 1.86 -1.09 -3.89
CA PHE A 194 0.72 -0.68 -3.07
C PHE A 194 0.46 0.82 -3.10
N GLY A 195 1.49 1.64 -3.36
CA GLY A 195 1.35 3.08 -3.56
C GLY A 195 0.62 3.45 -4.85
N GLY A 196 0.76 2.65 -5.91
CA GLY A 196 -0.04 2.75 -7.12
C GLY A 196 -1.47 2.24 -6.91
N LEU A 197 -1.61 1.03 -6.34
CA LEU A 197 -2.93 0.44 -6.03
C LEU A 197 -3.77 1.31 -5.10
N LEU A 198 -3.16 1.95 -4.11
CA LEU A 198 -3.81 2.92 -3.22
C LEU A 198 -4.50 4.03 -4.02
N LYS A 199 -3.79 4.66 -4.96
CA LYS A 199 -4.36 5.72 -5.81
C LYS A 199 -5.51 5.22 -6.67
N LEU A 200 -5.38 4.00 -7.18
CA LEU A 200 -6.46 3.37 -7.95
C LEU A 200 -7.70 3.14 -7.09
N CYS A 201 -7.55 2.58 -5.88
CA CYS A 201 -8.65 2.38 -4.94
C CYS A 201 -9.32 3.71 -4.57
N GLU A 202 -8.53 4.75 -4.24
CA GLU A 202 -9.08 6.07 -3.96
C GLU A 202 -9.81 6.67 -5.18
N GLY A 203 -9.30 6.45 -6.40
CA GLY A 203 -9.96 6.91 -7.62
C GLY A 203 -11.31 6.23 -7.87
N TYR A 204 -11.38 4.91 -7.69
CA TYR A 204 -12.64 4.18 -7.81
C TYR A 204 -13.63 4.53 -6.69
N ALA A 205 -13.17 4.80 -5.47
CA ALA A 205 -14.03 5.29 -4.38
C ALA A 205 -14.70 6.64 -4.72
N GLU A 206 -13.96 7.57 -5.33
CA GLU A 206 -14.53 8.83 -5.81
C GLU A 206 -15.49 8.63 -6.98
N TRP A 207 -15.23 7.65 -7.86
CA TRP A 207 -16.14 7.32 -8.95
C TRP A 207 -17.47 6.76 -8.42
N GLU A 208 -17.45 5.88 -7.42
CA GLU A 208 -18.66 5.38 -6.78
C GLU A 208 -19.54 6.47 -6.14
N ARG A 209 -18.94 7.63 -5.85
CA ARG A 209 -19.61 8.84 -5.33
C ARG A 209 -19.98 9.83 -6.44
N PHE A 210 -19.79 9.46 -7.71
CA PHE A 210 -19.97 10.30 -8.90
C PHE A 210 -19.11 11.57 -8.92
N ASN A 211 -18.00 11.60 -8.16
CA ASN A 211 -17.00 12.67 -8.20
C ASN A 211 -16.06 12.46 -9.40
N HIS A 212 -16.61 12.43 -10.62
CA HIS A 212 -15.92 11.99 -11.85
C HIS A 212 -14.58 12.70 -12.09
N HIS A 213 -14.53 14.01 -11.88
CA HIS A 213 -13.29 14.79 -12.03
C HIS A 213 -12.19 14.32 -11.06
N VAL A 214 -12.53 14.11 -9.78
CA VAL A 214 -11.57 13.66 -8.76
C VAL A 214 -11.15 12.20 -9.02
N ALA A 215 -12.10 11.35 -9.38
CA ALA A 215 -11.85 9.96 -9.78
C ALA A 215 -10.82 9.89 -10.91
N ARG A 216 -11.05 10.66 -11.98
CA ARG A 216 -10.18 10.77 -13.15
C ARG A 216 -8.77 11.18 -12.77
N GLN A 217 -8.63 12.24 -11.95
CA GLN A 217 -7.33 12.71 -11.48
C GLN A 217 -6.57 11.64 -10.68
N LYS A 218 -7.24 10.95 -9.76
CA LYS A 218 -6.63 9.92 -8.91
C LYS A 218 -6.24 8.67 -9.71
N LEU A 219 -7.11 8.18 -10.61
CA LEU A 219 -6.81 7.05 -11.47
C LEU A 219 -5.62 7.34 -12.40
N ALA A 220 -5.60 8.52 -13.03
CA ALA A 220 -4.46 8.97 -13.85
C ALA A 220 -3.18 9.08 -13.03
N SER A 221 -3.25 9.61 -11.80
CA SER A 221 -2.11 9.65 -10.88
C SER A 221 -1.60 8.24 -10.52
N GLY A 222 -2.52 7.26 -10.38
CA GLY A 222 -2.18 5.86 -10.21
C GLY A 222 -1.42 5.27 -11.40
N LEU A 223 -1.90 5.51 -12.62
CA LEU A 223 -1.21 5.09 -13.85
C LEU A 223 0.20 5.69 -13.95
N ASN A 224 0.32 7.00 -13.77
CA ASN A 224 1.62 7.70 -13.78
C ASN A 224 2.57 7.17 -12.70
N HIS A 225 2.04 6.74 -11.55
CA HIS A 225 2.84 6.11 -10.51
C HIS A 225 3.44 4.79 -10.99
N PHE A 226 2.64 3.92 -11.62
CA PHE A 226 3.15 2.65 -12.15
C PHE A 226 4.15 2.84 -13.29
N GLU A 227 3.96 3.87 -14.14
CA GLU A 227 4.92 4.23 -15.19
C GLU A 227 6.24 4.73 -14.59
N ARG A 228 6.18 5.61 -13.59
CA ARG A 228 7.37 6.14 -12.90
C ARG A 228 8.24 5.03 -12.29
N TYR A 229 7.63 3.98 -11.76
CA TYR A 229 8.33 2.89 -11.08
C TYR A 229 8.41 1.60 -11.92
N GLN A 230 8.21 1.67 -13.23
CA GLN A 230 8.12 0.48 -14.10
C GLN A 230 9.32 -0.47 -13.95
N THR A 231 10.54 0.08 -13.86
CA THR A 231 11.78 -0.69 -13.69
C THR A 231 11.82 -1.42 -12.35
N ASP A 232 11.39 -0.76 -11.26
CA ASP A 232 11.44 -1.32 -9.91
C ASP A 232 10.38 -2.42 -9.72
N LEU A 233 9.23 -2.32 -10.40
CA LEU A 233 8.14 -3.28 -10.26
C LEU A 233 8.51 -4.68 -10.77
N GLY A 234 9.37 -4.79 -11.78
CA GLY A 234 9.77 -6.05 -12.40
C GLY A 234 8.57 -6.96 -12.74
N ALA A 235 8.57 -8.21 -12.27
CA ALA A 235 7.50 -9.17 -12.53
C ALA A 235 6.11 -8.72 -12.03
N HIS A 236 6.03 -7.85 -11.03
CA HIS A 236 4.74 -7.29 -10.60
C HIS A 236 4.12 -6.38 -11.67
N GLY A 237 4.93 -5.60 -12.37
CA GLY A 237 4.47 -4.71 -13.43
C GLY A 237 3.79 -5.49 -14.57
N GLU A 238 4.42 -6.58 -15.01
CA GLU A 238 3.87 -7.47 -16.05
C GLU A 238 2.52 -8.08 -15.63
N ARG A 239 2.41 -8.54 -14.37
CA ARG A 239 1.15 -9.10 -13.85
C ARG A 239 0.03 -8.08 -13.72
N LEU A 240 0.37 -6.79 -13.53
CA LEU A 240 -0.60 -5.70 -13.40
C LEU A 240 -1.01 -5.12 -14.75
N ARG A 241 -0.30 -5.44 -15.86
CA ARG A 241 -0.58 -4.87 -17.18
C ARG A 241 -2.07 -4.96 -17.59
N PRO A 242 -2.79 -6.08 -17.41
CA PRO A 242 -4.21 -6.14 -17.77
C PRO A 242 -5.07 -5.15 -16.97
N LEU A 243 -4.83 -5.06 -15.65
CA LEU A 243 -5.52 -4.10 -14.79
C LEU A 243 -5.24 -2.66 -15.24
N LEU A 244 -3.98 -2.32 -15.51
CA LEU A 244 -3.58 -0.98 -15.92
C LEU A 244 -4.16 -0.59 -17.29
N ALA A 245 -4.33 -1.57 -18.20
CA ALA A 245 -5.02 -1.34 -19.48
C ALA A 245 -6.49 -0.96 -19.25
N SER A 246 -7.22 -1.73 -18.43
CA SER A 246 -8.62 -1.39 -18.09
C SER A 246 -8.73 -0.05 -17.35
N VAL A 247 -7.79 0.28 -16.47
CA VAL A 247 -7.76 1.59 -15.80
C VAL A 247 -7.55 2.73 -16.81
N ARG A 248 -6.74 2.55 -17.85
CA ARG A 248 -6.56 3.56 -18.92
C ARG A 248 -7.86 3.80 -19.69
N GLU A 249 -8.57 2.73 -20.04
CA GLU A 249 -9.89 2.82 -20.68
C GLU A 249 -10.89 3.57 -19.79
N ASN A 250 -10.89 3.25 -18.49
CA ASN A 250 -11.72 3.92 -17.50
C ASN A 250 -11.41 5.43 -17.36
N VAL A 251 -10.14 5.82 -17.39
CA VAL A 251 -9.74 7.23 -17.38
C VAL A 251 -10.25 7.94 -18.64
N ALA A 252 -10.12 7.31 -19.81
CA ALA A 252 -10.64 7.87 -21.06
C ALA A 252 -12.17 8.01 -21.05
N TYR A 253 -12.88 7.04 -20.46
CA TYR A 253 -14.33 7.14 -20.27
C TYR A 253 -14.71 8.28 -19.31
N LEU A 254 -13.99 8.45 -18.19
CA LEU A 254 -14.23 9.57 -17.28
C LEU A 254 -13.98 10.95 -17.92
N ASP A 255 -13.08 11.03 -18.91
CA ASP A 255 -12.88 12.24 -19.70
C ASP A 255 -14.14 12.61 -20.52
N THR A 256 -14.89 11.62 -21.03
CA THR A 256 -16.15 11.89 -21.73
C THR A 256 -17.24 12.41 -20.79
N LEU A 257 -17.23 11.98 -19.52
CA LEU A 257 -18.18 12.40 -18.50
C LEU A 257 -17.90 13.80 -17.92
N SER A 258 -16.67 14.29 -18.05
CA SER A 258 -16.20 15.52 -17.39
C SER A 258 -16.53 16.82 -18.14
N SER A 259 -17.11 16.73 -19.34
CA SER A 259 -17.43 17.92 -20.14
C SER A 259 -18.69 18.65 -19.63
N PRO A 260 -18.61 19.96 -19.29
CA PRO A 260 -19.74 20.75 -18.80
C PRO A 260 -20.91 20.87 -19.79
N SER A 261 -20.65 20.76 -21.10
CA SER A 261 -21.67 20.81 -22.15
C SER A 261 -22.58 19.58 -22.19
N HIS A 262 -22.26 18.56 -21.38
CA HIS A 262 -22.95 17.26 -21.37
C HIS A 262 -23.50 16.91 -19.99
N LEU A 263 -24.02 17.91 -19.26
CA LEU A 263 -24.76 17.73 -18.01
C LEU A 263 -25.82 16.61 -18.11
N TYR A 264 -26.46 16.50 -19.28
CA TYR A 264 -27.40 15.43 -19.62
C TYR A 264 -26.87 14.64 -20.81
N SER A 265 -26.37 13.43 -20.55
CA SER A 265 -25.82 12.56 -21.59
C SER A 265 -26.22 11.10 -21.38
N LEU A 266 -26.27 10.34 -22.47
CA LEU A 266 -26.50 8.90 -22.41
C LEU A 266 -25.35 8.19 -21.69
N ASP A 267 -24.12 8.68 -21.82
CA ASP A 267 -22.96 8.13 -21.10
C ASP A 267 -23.14 8.21 -19.58
N ARG A 268 -23.65 9.33 -19.05
CA ARG A 268 -23.97 9.46 -17.62
C ARG A 268 -25.08 8.51 -17.18
N ALA A 269 -26.05 8.23 -18.04
CA ALA A 269 -27.07 7.23 -17.76
C ALA A 269 -26.49 5.81 -17.71
N VAL A 270 -25.57 5.49 -18.62
CA VAL A 270 -24.83 4.22 -18.61
C VAL A 270 -23.99 4.09 -17.33
N ASP A 271 -23.31 5.14 -16.90
CA ASP A 271 -22.54 5.18 -15.66
C ASP A 271 -23.42 4.91 -14.42
N LEU A 272 -24.61 5.53 -14.36
CA LEU A 272 -25.61 5.30 -13.31
C LEU A 272 -26.10 3.85 -13.30
N CYS A 273 -26.40 3.26 -14.47
CA CYS A 273 -26.81 1.86 -14.58
C CYS A 273 -25.70 0.90 -14.14
N ALA A 274 -24.45 1.16 -14.55
CA ALA A 274 -23.30 0.36 -14.14
C ALA A 274 -23.09 0.43 -12.62
N ASN A 275 -23.25 1.62 -12.03
CA ASN A 275 -23.17 1.77 -10.57
C ASN A 275 -24.34 1.07 -9.86
N ALA A 276 -25.57 1.15 -10.39
CA ALA A 276 -26.71 0.42 -9.86
C ALA A 276 -26.47 -1.10 -9.87
N HIS A 277 -25.87 -1.63 -10.93
CA HIS A 277 -25.51 -3.05 -11.00
C HIS A 277 -24.55 -3.45 -9.88
N ARG A 278 -23.51 -2.65 -9.61
CA ARG A 278 -22.59 -2.90 -8.48
C ARG A 278 -23.29 -2.86 -7.13
N ARG A 279 -24.24 -1.92 -6.94
CA ARG A 279 -25.08 -1.88 -5.72
C ARG A 279 -25.92 -3.13 -5.55
N ILE A 280 -26.44 -3.71 -6.63
CA ILE A 280 -27.17 -4.99 -6.59
C ILE A 280 -26.25 -6.13 -6.14
N GLU A 281 -25.03 -6.20 -6.67
CA GLU A 281 -24.05 -7.21 -6.25
C GLU A 281 -23.63 -7.07 -4.76
N GLU A 282 -23.81 -5.89 -4.17
CA GLU A 282 -23.62 -5.63 -2.74
C GLU A 282 -24.90 -5.84 -1.89
N ASP A 283 -25.98 -6.37 -2.48
CA ASP A 283 -27.31 -6.51 -1.87
C ASP A 283 -27.95 -5.18 -1.42
N LYS A 284 -27.52 -4.05 -2.00
CA LYS A 284 -28.03 -2.70 -1.73
C LYS A 284 -29.13 -2.33 -2.73
N TYR A 285 -30.25 -3.05 -2.68
CA TYR A 285 -31.33 -2.94 -3.67
C TYR A 285 -32.00 -1.56 -3.71
N ASP A 286 -32.26 -0.92 -2.57
CA ASP A 286 -32.89 0.42 -2.51
C ASP A 286 -32.01 1.47 -3.22
N ASP A 287 -30.71 1.42 -2.94
CA ASP A 287 -29.69 2.25 -3.55
C ASP A 287 -29.60 2.05 -5.06
N ALA A 288 -29.72 0.79 -5.53
CA ALA A 288 -29.72 0.46 -6.94
C ALA A 288 -30.97 1.01 -7.65
N VAL A 289 -32.16 0.83 -7.06
CA VAL A 289 -33.43 1.32 -7.62
C VAL A 289 -33.40 2.85 -7.75
N ALA A 290 -32.91 3.57 -6.74
CA ALA A 290 -32.77 5.03 -6.81
C ALA A 290 -31.89 5.48 -7.99
N ARG A 291 -30.78 4.77 -8.25
CA ARG A 291 -29.87 5.05 -9.37
C ARG A 291 -30.50 4.72 -10.72
N LEU A 292 -31.28 3.65 -10.82
CA LEU A 292 -32.02 3.31 -12.04
C LEU A 292 -33.11 4.35 -12.36
N TYR A 293 -33.82 4.87 -11.36
CA TYR A 293 -34.73 6.00 -11.57
C TYR A 293 -34.00 7.24 -12.07
N ARG A 294 -32.84 7.57 -11.47
CA ARG A 294 -32.01 8.68 -11.95
C ARG A 294 -31.52 8.45 -13.38
N ALA A 295 -31.15 7.22 -13.75
CA ALA A 295 -30.71 6.86 -15.09
C ALA A 295 -31.83 7.02 -16.12
N LEU A 296 -33.05 6.56 -15.80
CA LEU A 296 -34.22 6.74 -16.65
C LEU A 296 -34.51 8.23 -16.90
N GLU A 297 -34.46 9.03 -15.83
CA GLU A 297 -34.61 10.48 -15.94
C GLU A 297 -33.48 11.10 -16.79
N MET A 298 -32.23 10.65 -16.60
CA MET A 298 -31.07 11.13 -17.37
C MET A 298 -31.22 10.83 -18.87
N ILE A 299 -31.75 9.65 -19.24
CA ILE A 299 -32.04 9.30 -20.63
C ILE A 299 -33.08 10.24 -21.22
N ALA A 300 -34.18 10.48 -20.50
CA ALA A 300 -35.23 11.39 -20.95
C ALA A 300 -34.69 12.82 -21.15
N GLN A 301 -33.89 13.30 -20.19
CA GLN A 301 -33.24 14.61 -20.25
C GLN A 301 -32.28 14.72 -21.44
N ALA A 302 -31.42 13.72 -21.65
CA ALA A 302 -30.47 13.70 -22.77
C ALA A 302 -31.20 13.74 -24.12
N ARG A 303 -32.24 12.91 -24.29
CA ARG A 303 -33.06 12.89 -25.53
C ARG A 303 -33.83 14.18 -25.75
N PHE A 304 -34.29 14.81 -24.67
CA PHE A 304 -34.99 16.08 -24.75
C PHE A 304 -34.05 17.20 -25.20
N VAL A 305 -32.85 17.29 -24.61
CA VAL A 305 -31.82 18.27 -25.01
C VAL A 305 -31.36 18.02 -26.46
N GLU A 306 -31.16 16.76 -26.86
CA GLU A 306 -30.82 16.40 -28.24
C GLU A 306 -31.86 16.92 -29.25
N ARG A 307 -33.16 16.85 -28.91
CA ARG A 307 -34.24 17.22 -29.82
C ARG A 307 -34.63 18.70 -29.77
N PHE A 308 -34.55 19.31 -28.59
CA PHE A 308 -35.12 20.64 -28.34
C PHE A 308 -34.10 21.64 -27.79
N GLY A 309 -32.83 21.26 -27.63
CA GLY A 309 -31.77 22.06 -27.02
C GLY A 309 -31.65 23.48 -27.59
N ASP A 310 -31.69 23.60 -28.91
CA ASP A 310 -31.61 24.91 -29.61
C ASP A 310 -32.84 25.82 -29.36
N GLN A 311 -33.93 25.27 -28.83
CA GLN A 311 -35.18 25.96 -28.54
C GLN A 311 -35.35 26.29 -27.04
N LEU A 312 -34.39 25.88 -26.22
CA LEU A 312 -34.36 26.14 -24.78
C LEU A 312 -33.63 27.45 -24.52
N ASP A 313 -34.30 28.34 -23.78
CA ASP A 313 -33.65 29.50 -23.17
C ASP A 313 -33.00 29.04 -21.86
N THR A 314 -31.68 28.88 -21.87
CA THR A 314 -30.88 28.30 -20.78
C THR A 314 -30.88 29.14 -19.50
N GLU A 315 -31.29 30.40 -19.55
CA GLU A 315 -31.43 31.27 -18.37
C GLU A 315 -32.76 31.06 -17.62
N THR A 316 -33.79 30.50 -18.27
CA THR A 316 -35.15 30.39 -17.72
C THR A 316 -35.71 28.97 -17.65
N HIS A 317 -35.16 28.04 -18.41
CA HIS A 317 -35.68 26.67 -18.54
C HIS A 317 -34.61 25.63 -18.16
N SER A 318 -34.75 25.08 -16.95
CA SER A 318 -34.07 23.83 -16.60
C SER A 318 -34.92 22.64 -17.08
N PRO A 319 -34.35 21.65 -17.79
CA PRO A 319 -35.06 20.42 -18.16
C PRO A 319 -35.52 19.60 -16.94
N THR A 320 -35.19 20.01 -15.71
CA THR A 320 -35.63 19.39 -14.45
C THR A 320 -36.80 20.08 -13.74
N SER A 321 -37.17 21.33 -14.07
CA SER A 321 -38.12 22.09 -13.24
C SER A 321 -39.16 22.92 -13.99
N ARG A 322 -38.91 23.28 -15.25
CA ARG A 322 -39.84 24.08 -16.06
C ARG A 322 -39.90 23.54 -17.48
N PHE A 323 -40.63 22.44 -17.64
CA PHE A 323 -40.88 21.87 -18.96
C PHE A 323 -41.72 22.84 -19.80
N PRO A 324 -41.24 23.31 -20.96
CA PRO A 324 -41.99 24.25 -21.79
C PRO A 324 -43.15 23.50 -22.48
N LEU A 325 -44.34 23.53 -21.89
CA LEU A 325 -45.54 22.84 -22.38
C LEU A 325 -45.88 23.16 -23.84
N ARG A 326 -45.42 24.30 -24.36
CA ARG A 326 -45.51 24.70 -25.77
C ARG A 326 -44.84 23.71 -26.74
N LEU A 327 -43.92 22.87 -26.27
CA LEU A 327 -43.24 21.86 -27.08
C LEU A 327 -44.07 20.58 -27.25
N PHE A 328 -45.14 20.39 -26.47
CA PHE A 328 -46.06 19.27 -26.69
C PHE A 328 -46.99 19.57 -27.87
N SER A 329 -47.38 18.51 -28.59
CA SER A 329 -48.50 18.61 -29.52
C SER A 329 -49.74 19.09 -28.78
N GLU A 330 -50.61 19.81 -29.48
CA GLU A 330 -51.84 20.34 -28.89
C GLU A 330 -52.68 19.23 -28.24
N THR A 331 -52.76 18.05 -28.88
CA THR A 331 -53.44 16.86 -28.37
C THR A 331 -52.86 16.38 -27.04
N THR A 332 -51.53 16.29 -26.93
CA THR A 332 -50.86 15.85 -25.70
C THR A 332 -51.00 16.90 -24.60
N ARG A 333 -50.87 18.19 -24.93
CA ARG A 333 -51.06 19.29 -23.97
C ARG A 333 -52.48 19.28 -23.41
N LYS A 334 -53.50 19.24 -24.26
CA LYS A 334 -54.91 19.19 -23.82
C LYS A 334 -55.24 17.94 -22.99
N ARG A 335 -54.60 16.80 -23.27
CA ARG A 335 -54.84 15.54 -22.56
C ARG A 335 -54.25 15.52 -21.15
N PHE A 336 -53.03 16.00 -20.98
CA PHE A 336 -52.29 15.88 -19.71
C PHE A 336 -52.25 17.18 -18.90
N PHE A 337 -52.45 18.32 -19.55
CA PHE A 337 -52.42 19.66 -18.95
C PHE A 337 -53.57 20.51 -19.50
N PRO A 338 -54.84 20.11 -19.33
CA PRO A 338 -55.99 20.77 -19.93
C PRO A 338 -56.11 22.26 -19.55
N ASP A 339 -55.63 22.64 -18.37
CA ASP A 339 -55.75 23.99 -17.80
C ASP A 339 -54.47 24.86 -17.97
N LYS A 340 -53.49 24.45 -18.79
CA LYS A 340 -52.21 25.17 -18.98
C LYS A 340 -51.82 25.49 -20.43
#